data_AF-A0A9P8C6H9-F1
#
_entry.id   AF-A0A9P8C6H9-F1
#
_cell.length_a   1.000
_cell.length_b   1.000
_cell.length_c   1.000
_cell.angle_alpha   90.00
_cell.angle_beta   90.00
_cell.angle_gamma   90.00
#
_symmetry.space_group_name_H-M   'P 1'
#
loop_
_entity.id
_entity.type
_entity.pdbx_description
1 polymer ?
#
loop_
_entity_poly.entity_id
_entity_poly.type
_entity_poly.pdbx_seq_one_letter_code
_entity_poly.pdbx_strand_id
1 'polypeptide(L)'
;MEIIEDVGWVSQEPAHLEQLKATAAYRLKEQDLLDSLELAIAKSAPQTRASKSPINSYMNESRIGLGVRMTMPITADANRCIWKRDVLMGLYRNLENSSVGDAGATNEGLREFLATVSSNPEMLSEPASVSLLAQEIGATLFSFLMRPIEELGITQPLSAVGVDSLVAIELRNWSRQRLGVELSVLEILGAASIEKLGQAAAGGLLVNLGGAAVNGDAH
;
A
#
# COMPACT_ATOMS: atom_id res chain seq x y z
N MET A 1 -8.74 -13.58 22.41
CA MET A 1 -9.80 -14.60 22.23
C MET A 1 -10.67 -14.08 21.12
N GLU A 2 -10.61 -14.73 19.97
CA GLU A 2 -11.44 -14.38 18.82
C GLU A 2 -12.75 -15.13 18.92
N ILE A 3 -13.85 -14.45 18.59
CA ILE A 3 -15.21 -14.92 18.77
C ILE A 3 -15.90 -14.84 17.42
N ILE A 4 -16.65 -15.88 17.10
CA ILE A 4 -17.47 -15.95 15.89
C ILE A 4 -18.89 -15.55 16.28
N GLU A 5 -19.46 -14.54 15.62
CA GLU A 5 -20.70 -13.90 16.09
C GLU A 5 -21.97 -14.69 15.82
N ASP A 6 -22.00 -15.44 14.72
CA ASP A 6 -23.19 -16.10 14.17
C ASP A 6 -23.32 -17.57 14.60
N VAL A 7 -22.26 -18.15 15.19
CA VAL A 7 -22.25 -19.55 15.64
C VAL A 7 -21.81 -19.73 17.09
N GLY A 8 -22.22 -20.85 17.67
CA GLY A 8 -21.81 -21.29 19.00
C GLY A 8 -22.60 -20.62 20.13
N TRP A 9 -21.96 -20.52 21.31
CA TRP A 9 -22.61 -20.02 22.52
C TRP A 9 -22.91 -18.52 22.48
N VAL A 10 -22.03 -17.74 21.83
CA VAL A 10 -22.17 -16.27 21.77
C VAL A 10 -23.35 -15.84 20.89
N SER A 11 -23.70 -16.59 19.84
CA SER A 11 -24.87 -16.27 19.01
C SER A 11 -26.21 -16.51 19.74
N GLN A 12 -26.20 -17.31 20.81
CA GLN A 12 -27.38 -17.60 21.63
C GLN A 12 -27.62 -16.55 22.73
N GLU A 13 -26.62 -15.71 23.02
CA GLU A 13 -26.67 -14.75 24.13
C GLU A 13 -26.45 -13.30 23.66
N PRO A 14 -27.51 -12.56 23.34
CA PRO A 14 -27.41 -11.24 22.72
C PRO A 14 -26.76 -10.19 23.66
N ALA A 15 -26.88 -10.36 24.98
CA ALA A 15 -26.27 -9.44 25.94
C ALA A 15 -24.74 -9.40 25.85
N HIS A 16 -24.11 -10.57 25.64
CA HIS A 16 -22.66 -10.66 25.48
C HIS A 16 -22.20 -10.13 24.14
N LEU A 17 -23.00 -10.32 23.08
CA LEU A 17 -22.74 -9.70 21.78
C LEU A 17 -22.72 -8.17 21.87
N GLU A 18 -23.66 -7.55 22.59
CA GLU A 18 -23.66 -6.09 22.78
C GLU A 18 -22.43 -5.59 23.55
N GLN A 19 -22.00 -6.32 24.59
CA GLN A 19 -20.77 -5.99 25.30
C GLN A 19 -19.51 -6.11 24.41
N LEU A 20 -19.49 -7.10 23.52
CA LEU A 20 -18.40 -7.27 22.55
C LEU A 20 -18.41 -6.18 21.48
N LYS A 21 -19.59 -5.76 21.01
CA LYS A 21 -19.74 -4.62 20.08
C LYS A 21 -19.15 -3.33 20.68
N ALA A 22 -19.31 -3.12 21.99
CA ALA A 22 -18.75 -1.98 22.69
C ALA A 22 -17.20 -1.98 22.75
N THR A 23 -16.55 -3.11 22.48
CA THR A 23 -15.08 -3.25 22.54
C THR A 23 -14.38 -2.77 21.26
N ALA A 24 -15.13 -2.41 20.21
CA ALA A 24 -14.63 -2.03 18.88
C ALA A 24 -13.83 -3.12 18.13
N ALA A 25 -13.76 -4.34 18.67
CA ALA A 25 -13.15 -5.47 17.98
C ALA A 25 -14.08 -5.94 16.86
N TYR A 26 -13.50 -6.23 15.70
CA TYR A 26 -14.27 -6.87 14.63
C TYR A 26 -14.69 -8.27 15.07
N ARG A 27 -15.91 -8.61 14.68
CA ARG A 27 -16.56 -9.86 15.03
C ARG A 27 -16.53 -10.71 13.78
N LEU A 28 -15.83 -11.83 13.85
CA LEU A 28 -15.73 -12.74 12.72
C LEU A 28 -17.07 -13.42 12.52
N LYS A 29 -17.44 -13.63 11.26
CA LYS A 29 -18.55 -14.52 10.88
C LYS A 29 -18.03 -15.91 10.56
N GLU A 30 -18.92 -16.90 10.54
CA GLU A 30 -18.61 -18.25 10.12
C GLU A 30 -18.00 -18.26 8.71
N GLN A 31 -18.55 -17.45 7.80
CA GLN A 31 -18.03 -17.32 6.44
C GLN A 31 -16.57 -16.84 6.42
N ASP A 32 -16.22 -15.84 7.25
CA ASP A 32 -14.85 -15.32 7.32
C ASP A 32 -13.87 -16.42 7.74
N LEU A 33 -14.28 -17.33 8.64
CA LEU A 33 -13.49 -18.48 9.06
C LEU A 33 -13.34 -19.50 7.92
N LEU A 34 -14.44 -19.83 7.23
CA LEU A 34 -14.44 -20.82 6.15
C LEU A 34 -13.57 -20.37 4.98
N ASP A 35 -13.70 -19.11 4.55
CA ASP A 35 -12.88 -18.53 3.47
C ASP A 35 -11.40 -18.56 3.83
N SER A 36 -11.08 -18.29 5.11
CA SER A 36 -9.72 -18.30 5.60
C SER A 36 -9.13 -19.70 5.69
N LEU A 37 -9.96 -20.71 6.01
CA LEU A 37 -9.58 -22.11 6.00
C LEU A 37 -9.32 -22.59 4.57
N GLU A 38 -10.19 -22.23 3.62
CA GLU A 38 -9.98 -22.50 2.20
C GLU A 38 -8.64 -21.89 1.74
N LEU A 39 -8.39 -20.63 2.08
CA LEU A 39 -7.12 -19.97 1.77
C LEU A 39 -5.92 -20.67 2.42
N ALA A 40 -6.05 -21.15 3.65
CA ALA A 40 -4.99 -21.89 4.34
C ALA A 40 -4.67 -23.21 3.64
N ILE A 41 -5.69 -23.94 3.19
CA ILE A 41 -5.53 -25.19 2.43
C ILE A 41 -4.88 -24.92 1.07
N ALA A 42 -5.34 -23.90 0.35
CA ALA A 42 -4.75 -23.51 -0.93
C ALA A 42 -3.25 -23.14 -0.79
N LYS A 43 -2.88 -22.56 0.36
CA LYS A 43 -1.49 -22.16 0.68
C LYS A 43 -0.69 -23.20 1.46
N SER A 44 -1.24 -24.40 1.73
CA SER A 44 -0.56 -25.42 2.55
C SER A 44 0.48 -26.23 1.78
N ALA A 45 0.60 -26.04 0.46
CA ALA A 45 1.58 -26.74 -0.35
C ALA A 45 3.02 -26.37 0.10
N PRO A 46 3.94 -27.35 0.17
CA PRO A 46 5.30 -27.10 0.62
C PRO A 46 5.99 -26.10 -0.32
N GLN A 47 6.35 -24.94 0.21
CA GLN A 47 7.06 -23.92 -0.54
C GLN A 47 8.52 -24.36 -0.73
N THR A 48 8.92 -24.63 -1.97
CA THR A 48 10.29 -25.04 -2.35
C THR A 48 11.29 -23.89 -2.29
N ARG A 49 10.85 -22.66 -2.06
CA ARG A 49 11.70 -21.48 -1.87
C ARG A 49 11.24 -20.71 -0.63
N ALA A 50 12.19 -20.40 0.26
CA ALA A 50 11.96 -19.43 1.31
C ALA A 50 11.61 -18.08 0.67
N SER A 51 10.40 -17.60 0.94
CA SER A 51 9.96 -16.24 0.63
C SER A 51 10.95 -15.26 1.25
N LYS A 52 11.75 -14.57 0.42
CA LYS A 52 12.66 -13.53 0.88
C LYS A 52 11.80 -12.32 1.23
N SER A 53 11.47 -12.16 2.50
CA SER A 53 10.86 -10.93 2.99
C SER A 53 11.77 -9.74 2.63
N PRO A 54 11.21 -8.59 2.20
CA PRO A 54 11.99 -7.38 1.86
C PRO A 54 12.79 -6.84 3.06
N ILE A 55 12.37 -7.20 4.26
CA ILE A 55 13.17 -7.09 5.49
C ILE A 55 13.66 -8.51 5.77
N ASN A 56 14.96 -8.70 6.02
CA ASN A 56 15.59 -10.01 6.26
C ASN A 56 15.08 -10.68 7.57
N SER A 57 13.80 -11.02 7.60
CA SER A 57 13.03 -11.53 8.73
C SER A 57 12.30 -12.80 8.32
N TYR A 58 12.13 -13.71 9.28
CA TYR A 58 11.38 -14.94 9.07
C TYR A 58 9.92 -14.64 8.72
N MET A 59 9.45 -15.19 7.60
CA MET A 59 8.05 -15.13 7.18
C MET A 59 7.57 -16.54 6.85
N ASN A 60 6.36 -16.89 7.29
CA ASN A 60 5.73 -18.18 6.99
C ASN A 60 4.36 -17.91 6.36
N GLU A 61 4.24 -18.19 5.06
CA GLU A 61 3.03 -17.90 4.28
C GLU A 61 1.87 -18.88 4.57
N SER A 62 2.15 -19.99 5.26
CA SER A 62 1.14 -20.94 5.72
C SER A 62 0.47 -20.50 7.04
N ARG A 63 0.88 -19.37 7.63
CA ARG A 63 0.23 -18.81 8.83
C ARG A 63 -0.65 -17.63 8.44
N ILE A 64 -1.94 -17.78 8.69
CA ILE A 64 -2.94 -16.73 8.46
C ILE A 64 -3.48 -16.32 9.83
N GLY A 65 -3.46 -15.02 10.12
CA GLY A 65 -4.10 -14.43 11.30
C GLY A 65 -5.44 -13.82 10.94
N LEU A 66 -6.46 -14.04 11.78
CA LEU A 66 -7.81 -13.51 11.60
C LEU A 66 -8.16 -12.58 12.77
N GLY A 67 -9.30 -11.90 12.70
CA GLY A 67 -9.86 -11.18 13.85
C GLY A 67 -9.10 -9.92 14.31
N VAL A 68 -8.04 -9.49 13.60
CA VAL A 68 -7.23 -8.31 13.96
C VAL A 68 -7.79 -7.00 13.39
N ARG A 69 -9.07 -6.96 13.02
CA ARG A 69 -9.73 -5.73 12.53
C ARG A 69 -10.43 -5.00 13.68
N MET A 70 -10.39 -3.67 13.66
CA MET A 70 -11.18 -2.79 14.52
C MET A 70 -12.35 -2.19 13.72
N THR A 71 -13.49 -2.01 14.37
CA THR A 71 -14.69 -1.37 13.78
C THR A 71 -14.71 0.15 13.97
N MET A 72 -13.80 0.68 14.77
CA MET A 72 -13.62 2.11 15.03
C MET A 72 -12.15 2.49 14.85
N PRO A 73 -11.86 3.77 14.57
CA PRO A 73 -10.49 4.24 14.48
C PRO A 73 -9.65 3.85 15.71
N ILE A 74 -8.38 3.50 15.49
CA ILE A 74 -7.45 3.20 16.59
C ILE A 74 -7.28 4.42 17.50
N THR A 75 -7.45 5.64 16.98
CA THR A 75 -7.38 6.89 17.75
C THR A 75 -8.65 7.20 18.53
N ALA A 76 -9.80 6.58 18.22
CA ALA A 76 -11.07 6.92 18.86
C ALA A 76 -11.04 6.65 20.37
N ASP A 77 -11.55 7.60 21.15
CA ASP A 77 -11.62 7.48 22.62
C ASP A 77 -12.59 6.40 23.07
N ALA A 78 -13.60 6.07 22.26
CA ALA A 78 -14.52 4.97 22.51
C ALA A 78 -13.92 3.58 22.19
N ASN A 79 -12.79 3.51 21.49
CA ASN A 79 -12.16 2.25 21.14
C ASN A 79 -11.51 1.61 22.38
N ARG A 80 -12.02 0.43 22.76
CA ARG A 80 -11.61 -0.36 23.93
C ARG A 80 -10.90 -1.67 23.54
N CYS A 81 -10.48 -1.84 22.28
CA CYS A 81 -9.75 -3.03 21.85
C CYS A 81 -8.51 -3.24 22.71
N ILE A 82 -8.37 -4.42 23.32
CA ILE A 82 -7.30 -4.72 24.28
C ILE A 82 -5.90 -4.61 23.67
N TRP A 83 -5.76 -4.91 22.37
CA TRP A 83 -4.49 -4.91 21.64
C TRP A 83 -4.17 -3.56 20.98
N LYS A 84 -5.02 -2.53 21.12
CA LYS A 84 -4.77 -1.16 20.63
C LYS A 84 -3.45 -0.54 21.13
N ARG A 85 -2.97 -0.97 22.30
CA ARG A 85 -1.73 -0.47 22.92
C ARG A 85 -0.50 -1.33 22.61
N ASP A 86 -0.66 -2.42 21.87
CA ASP A 86 0.46 -3.27 21.50
C ASP A 86 1.33 -2.57 20.44
N VAL A 87 2.65 -2.65 20.59
CA VAL A 87 3.62 -2.08 19.65
C VAL A 87 3.48 -2.73 18.27
N LEU A 88 3.10 -4.01 18.21
CA LEU A 88 2.87 -4.74 16.96
C LEU A 88 1.71 -4.14 16.14
N MET A 89 0.79 -3.41 16.79
CA MET A 89 -0.34 -2.75 16.15
C MET A 89 0.00 -1.35 15.63
N GLY A 90 1.29 -0.96 15.64
CA GLY A 90 1.76 0.26 14.97
C GLY A 90 1.45 0.29 13.47
N LEU A 91 1.53 -0.87 12.79
CA LEU A 91 1.16 -0.98 11.38
C LEU A 91 -0.32 -0.67 11.15
N TYR A 92 -1.19 -1.11 12.06
CA TYR A 92 -2.63 -0.88 11.98
C TYR A 92 -2.95 0.63 11.96
N ARG A 93 -2.23 1.42 12.77
CA ARG A 93 -2.33 2.90 12.79
C ARG A 93 -1.92 3.52 11.46
N ASN A 94 -0.83 3.05 10.87
CA ASN A 94 -0.35 3.58 9.59
C ASN A 94 -1.32 3.28 8.44
N LEU A 95 -1.88 2.07 8.42
CA LEU A 95 -2.87 1.66 7.42
C LEU A 95 -4.16 2.47 7.51
N GLU A 96 -4.64 2.73 8.72
CA GLU A 96 -5.83 3.57 8.96
C GLU A 96 -5.59 5.04 8.58
N ASN A 97 -4.41 5.60 8.88
CA ASN A 97 -4.05 6.93 8.41
C ASN A 97 -3.95 7.00 6.87
N SER A 98 -3.53 5.91 6.23
CA SER A 98 -3.46 5.83 4.77
C SER A 98 -4.83 5.73 4.10
N SER A 99 -5.87 5.26 4.80
CA SER A 99 -7.24 5.16 4.26
C SER A 99 -8.08 6.43 4.45
N VAL A 100 -7.66 7.36 5.30
CA VAL A 100 -8.35 8.65 5.54
C VAL A 100 -7.94 9.74 4.54
N GLY A 101 -6.91 9.49 3.71
CA GLY A 101 -6.55 10.33 2.57
C GLY A 101 -7.14 9.77 1.28
N ASP A 102 -7.92 10.59 0.59
CA ASP A 102 -8.49 10.40 -0.75
C ASP A 102 -7.45 9.92 -1.81
N ALA A 103 -7.15 8.62 -1.80
CA ALA A 103 -6.23 7.98 -2.75
C ALA A 103 -6.77 6.63 -3.25
N GLY A 104 -8.05 6.33 -3.03
CA GLY A 104 -8.65 5.05 -3.44
C GLY A 104 -8.83 4.92 -4.95
N ALA A 105 -9.16 6.01 -5.65
CA ALA A 105 -9.43 6.00 -7.08
C ALA A 105 -8.17 6.08 -7.96
N THR A 106 -7.16 6.86 -7.55
CA THR A 106 -5.87 6.96 -8.26
C THR A 106 -5.04 5.68 -8.14
N ASN A 107 -5.14 4.96 -7.02
CA ASN A 107 -4.37 3.73 -6.82
C ASN A 107 -4.78 2.57 -7.73
N GLU A 108 -6.05 2.45 -8.14
CA GLU A 108 -6.46 1.35 -9.02
C GLU A 108 -5.95 1.56 -10.45
N GLY A 109 -6.07 2.79 -10.98
CA GLY A 109 -5.55 3.13 -12.31
C GLY A 109 -4.03 2.99 -12.41
N LEU A 110 -3.28 3.41 -11.39
CA LEU A 110 -1.83 3.20 -11.35
C LEU A 110 -1.47 1.71 -11.28
N ARG A 111 -2.22 0.90 -10.53
CA ARG A 111 -1.98 -0.56 -10.43
C ARG A 111 -2.25 -1.28 -11.75
N GLU A 112 -3.36 -0.95 -12.42
CA GLU A 112 -3.69 -1.50 -13.74
C GLU A 112 -2.63 -1.11 -14.79
N PHE A 113 -2.17 0.14 -14.74
CA PHE A 113 -1.09 0.63 -15.59
C PHE A 113 0.23 -0.14 -15.36
N LEU A 114 0.66 -0.31 -14.11
CA LEU A 114 1.88 -1.05 -13.78
C LEU A 114 1.80 -2.54 -14.19
N ALA A 115 0.62 -3.16 -14.08
CA ALA A 115 0.39 -4.53 -14.56
C ALA A 115 0.49 -4.62 -16.09
N THR A 116 -0.05 -3.63 -16.81
CA THR A 116 0.03 -3.53 -18.27
C THR A 116 1.46 -3.32 -18.74
N VAL A 117 2.18 -2.40 -18.11
CA VAL A 117 3.60 -2.10 -18.38
C VAL A 117 4.49 -3.33 -18.14
N SER A 118 4.18 -4.15 -17.15
CA SER A 118 4.92 -5.40 -16.89
C SER A 118 4.77 -6.42 -18.04
N SER A 119 3.67 -6.34 -18.79
CA SER A 119 3.39 -7.20 -19.95
C SER A 119 3.88 -6.60 -21.26
N ASN A 120 3.96 -5.27 -21.37
CA ASN A 120 4.46 -4.55 -22.53
C ASN A 120 5.37 -3.37 -22.13
N PRO A 121 6.69 -3.61 -21.94
CA PRO A 121 7.63 -2.58 -21.49
C PRO A 121 7.84 -1.43 -22.49
N GLU A 122 7.57 -1.63 -23.79
CA GLU A 122 7.76 -0.60 -24.82
C GLU A 122 6.84 0.61 -24.62
N MET A 123 5.68 0.39 -23.97
CA MET A 123 4.70 1.43 -23.65
C MET A 123 5.27 2.53 -22.75
N LEU A 124 6.32 2.25 -21.96
CA LEU A 124 7.00 3.25 -21.12
C LEU A 124 7.73 4.32 -21.92
N SER A 125 8.03 4.07 -23.20
CA SER A 125 8.64 5.06 -24.10
C SER A 125 7.62 6.02 -24.70
N GLU A 126 6.33 5.75 -24.54
CA GLU A 126 5.26 6.61 -25.05
C GLU A 126 5.09 7.87 -24.19
N PRO A 127 4.83 9.03 -24.81
CA PRO A 127 4.60 10.27 -24.08
C PRO A 127 3.36 10.21 -23.16
N ALA A 128 2.38 9.36 -23.50
CA ALA A 128 1.19 9.14 -22.67
C ALA A 128 1.54 8.51 -21.31
N SER A 129 2.42 7.51 -21.30
CA SER A 129 2.89 6.84 -20.08
C SER A 129 3.66 7.79 -19.17
N VAL A 130 4.52 8.63 -19.76
CA VAL A 130 5.25 9.67 -19.02
C VAL A 130 4.29 10.68 -18.40
N SER A 131 3.26 11.10 -19.15
CA SER A 131 2.25 12.04 -18.65
C SER A 131 1.44 11.46 -17.49
N LEU A 132 1.03 10.19 -17.57
CA LEU A 132 0.34 9.50 -16.47
C LEU A 132 1.21 9.40 -15.23
N LEU A 133 2.46 8.96 -15.36
CA LEU A 133 3.39 8.90 -14.23
C LEU A 133 3.64 10.28 -13.62
N ALA A 134 3.77 11.32 -14.45
CA ALA A 134 3.90 12.70 -13.98
C ALA A 134 2.65 13.18 -13.23
N GLN A 135 1.45 12.82 -13.68
CA GLN A 135 0.20 13.16 -12.98
C GLN A 135 0.12 12.48 -11.62
N GLU A 136 0.46 11.19 -11.53
CA GLU A 136 0.43 10.44 -10.26
C GLU A 136 1.49 10.92 -9.25
N ILE A 137 2.71 11.19 -9.74
CA ILE A 137 3.79 11.81 -8.93
C ILE A 137 3.34 13.20 -8.46
N GLY A 138 2.73 13.98 -9.36
CA GLY A 138 2.22 15.31 -9.06
C GLY A 138 1.10 15.31 -8.03
N ALA A 139 0.13 14.40 -8.16
CA ALA A 139 -0.97 14.25 -7.23
C ALA A 139 -0.48 13.89 -5.83
N THR A 140 0.44 12.93 -5.76
CA THR A 140 1.09 12.54 -4.51
C THR A 140 1.85 13.71 -3.89
N LEU A 141 2.64 14.43 -4.68
CA LEU A 141 3.38 15.60 -4.22
C LEU A 141 2.45 16.68 -3.65
N PHE A 142 1.35 16.99 -4.33
CA PHE A 142 0.37 17.98 -3.87
C PHE A 142 -0.34 17.53 -2.59
N SER A 143 -0.59 16.22 -2.44
CA SER A 143 -1.12 15.66 -1.18
C SER A 143 -0.17 15.88 0.01
N PHE A 144 1.14 15.73 -0.19
CA PHE A 144 2.14 15.98 0.87
C PHE A 144 2.20 17.46 1.24
N LEU A 145 1.99 18.33 0.26
CA LEU A 145 1.96 19.79 0.43
C LEU A 145 0.60 20.31 0.91
N MET A 146 -0.41 19.45 1.08
CA MET A 146 -1.80 19.81 1.37
C MET A 146 -2.37 20.87 0.39
N ARG A 147 -2.02 20.75 -0.89
CA ARG A 147 -2.49 21.64 -1.95
C ARG A 147 -3.59 20.98 -2.79
N PRO A 148 -4.55 21.76 -3.29
CA PRO A 148 -5.61 21.24 -4.16
C PRO A 148 -5.04 20.72 -5.48
N ILE A 149 -5.53 19.57 -5.95
CA ILE A 149 -5.05 18.91 -7.17
C ILE A 149 -5.31 19.74 -8.43
N GLU A 150 -6.29 20.64 -8.38
CA GLU A 150 -6.67 21.55 -9.46
C GLU A 150 -5.56 22.55 -9.81
N GLU A 151 -4.62 22.79 -8.88
CA GLU A 151 -3.44 23.63 -9.10
C GLU A 151 -2.26 22.87 -9.73
N LEU A 152 -2.41 21.56 -10.00
CA LEU A 152 -1.36 20.72 -10.53
C LEU A 152 -1.01 21.13 -11.98
N GLY A 153 0.17 21.68 -12.17
CA GLY A 153 0.78 21.86 -13.49
C GLY A 153 2.04 21.01 -13.61
N ILE A 154 1.98 19.93 -14.40
CA ILE A 154 3.11 18.99 -14.56
C ILE A 154 4.37 19.63 -15.19
N THR A 155 4.19 20.74 -15.92
CA THR A 155 5.27 21.51 -16.56
C THR A 155 5.83 22.61 -15.67
N GLN A 156 5.23 22.87 -14.50
CA GLN A 156 5.71 23.90 -13.60
C GLN A 156 7.04 23.49 -12.94
N PRO A 157 7.93 24.45 -12.66
CA PRO A 157 9.18 24.16 -12.01
C PRO A 157 8.96 23.70 -10.56
N LEU A 158 9.64 22.63 -10.14
CA LEU A 158 9.51 22.10 -8.78
C LEU A 158 9.88 23.13 -7.70
N SER A 159 10.81 24.03 -7.99
CA SER A 159 11.18 25.14 -7.10
C SER A 159 10.01 26.08 -6.79
N ALA A 160 9.04 26.22 -7.70
CA ALA A 160 7.84 27.02 -7.47
C ALA A 160 6.73 26.24 -6.73
N VAL A 161 6.80 24.91 -6.71
CA VAL A 161 5.83 24.04 -6.04
C VAL A 161 6.09 23.97 -4.53
N GLY A 162 7.30 24.31 -4.07
CA GLY A 162 7.67 24.32 -2.65
C GLY A 162 8.22 22.98 -2.15
N VAL A 163 8.87 22.22 -3.03
CA VAL A 163 9.51 20.95 -2.66
C VAL A 163 10.71 21.20 -1.76
N ASP A 164 10.66 20.70 -0.52
CA ASP A 164 11.77 20.72 0.43
C ASP A 164 12.40 19.31 0.60
N SER A 165 13.43 19.22 1.44
CA SER A 165 14.12 17.96 1.70
C SER A 165 13.22 16.88 2.34
N LEU A 166 12.24 17.26 3.17
CA LEU A 166 11.35 16.30 3.83
C LEU A 166 10.34 15.74 2.81
N VAL A 167 9.71 16.61 2.04
CA VAL A 167 8.78 16.24 0.98
C VAL A 167 9.48 15.39 -0.09
N ALA A 168 10.75 15.70 -0.41
CA ALA A 168 11.55 14.89 -1.32
C ALA A 168 11.84 13.48 -0.75
N ILE A 169 12.07 13.35 0.56
CA ILE A 169 12.24 12.04 1.21
C ILE A 169 10.94 11.24 1.16
N GLU A 170 9.80 11.87 1.44
CA GLU A 170 8.49 11.20 1.36
C GLU A 170 8.18 10.75 -0.07
N LEU A 171 8.46 11.60 -1.07
CA LEU A 171 8.26 11.26 -2.48
C LEU A 171 9.18 10.13 -2.95
N ARG A 172 10.43 10.09 -2.48
CA ARG A 172 11.33 8.95 -2.71
C ARG A 172 10.76 7.66 -2.13
N ASN A 173 10.30 7.70 -0.88
CA ASN A 173 9.73 6.53 -0.21
C ASN A 173 8.49 6.02 -0.92
N TRP A 174 7.61 6.93 -1.33
CA TRP A 174 6.42 6.62 -2.11
C TRP A 174 6.77 5.99 -3.47
N SER A 175 7.72 6.57 -4.20
CA SER A 175 8.14 6.06 -5.53
C SER A 175 8.65 4.64 -5.44
N ARG A 176 9.45 4.33 -4.41
CA ARG A 176 9.93 2.98 -4.14
C ARG A 176 8.80 2.02 -3.78
N GLN A 177 7.86 2.44 -2.93
CA GLN A 177 6.77 1.58 -2.46
C GLN A 177 5.69 1.33 -3.51
N ARG A 178 5.39 2.33 -4.35
CA ARG A 178 4.26 2.30 -5.28
C ARG A 178 4.66 2.00 -6.71
N LEU A 179 5.78 2.55 -7.18
CA LEU A 179 6.30 2.33 -8.52
C LEU A 179 7.40 1.25 -8.55
N GLY A 180 7.99 0.92 -7.41
CA GLY A 180 9.17 0.03 -7.37
C GLY A 180 10.44 0.69 -7.89
N VAL A 181 10.47 2.03 -8.06
CA VAL A 181 11.62 2.78 -8.59
C VAL A 181 12.30 3.58 -7.48
N GLU A 182 13.63 3.54 -7.44
CA GLU A 182 14.41 4.41 -6.57
C GLU A 182 14.71 5.74 -7.26
N LEU A 183 13.96 6.79 -6.91
CA LEU A 183 14.33 8.18 -7.21
C LEU A 183 15.15 8.74 -6.05
N SER A 184 16.35 9.24 -6.30
CA SER A 184 17.18 9.83 -5.26
C SER A 184 16.64 11.21 -4.83
N VAL A 185 16.94 11.61 -3.60
CA VAL A 185 16.52 12.93 -3.08
C VAL A 185 17.12 14.06 -3.92
N LEU A 186 18.35 13.90 -4.43
CA LEU A 186 19.00 14.89 -5.29
C LEU A 186 18.34 14.99 -6.66
N GLU A 187 17.91 13.86 -7.24
CA GLU A 187 17.14 13.88 -8.49
C GLU A 187 15.77 14.55 -8.30
N ILE A 188 15.12 14.32 -7.16
CA ILE A 188 13.83 14.94 -6.85
C ILE A 188 14.00 16.46 -6.68
N LEU A 189 14.93 16.91 -5.84
CA LEU A 189 15.17 18.33 -5.61
C LEU A 189 15.74 19.06 -6.83
N GLY A 190 16.51 18.34 -7.67
CA GLY A 190 17.15 18.88 -8.87
C GLY A 190 16.29 18.79 -10.13
N ALA A 191 15.12 18.15 -10.09
CA ALA A 191 14.28 18.01 -11.26
C ALA A 191 13.69 19.34 -11.70
N ALA A 192 13.76 19.61 -13.01
CA ALA A 192 13.28 20.85 -13.59
C ALA A 192 11.74 20.98 -13.58
N SER A 193 11.00 19.87 -13.57
CA SER A 193 9.54 19.82 -13.54
C SER A 193 9.02 18.45 -13.10
N ILE A 194 7.73 18.34 -12.78
CA ILE A 194 7.09 17.07 -12.42
C ILE A 194 7.11 16.10 -13.60
N GLU A 195 6.99 16.62 -14.83
CA GLU A 195 7.17 15.85 -16.05
C GLU A 195 8.55 15.20 -16.14
N LYS A 196 9.62 15.88 -15.71
CA LYS A 196 10.96 15.30 -15.64
C LYS A 196 11.08 14.17 -14.62
N LEU A 197 10.32 14.24 -13.52
CA LEU A 197 10.21 13.13 -12.58
C LEU A 197 9.44 11.96 -13.18
N GLY A 198 8.38 12.21 -13.96
CA GLY A 198 7.67 11.19 -14.73
C GLY A 198 8.60 10.46 -15.71
N GLN A 199 9.47 11.19 -16.41
CA GLN A 199 10.49 10.61 -17.31
C GLN A 199 11.51 9.76 -16.56
N ALA A 200 11.99 10.26 -15.40
CA ALA A 200 12.92 9.51 -14.57
C ALA A 200 12.28 8.21 -14.02
N ALA A 201 11.03 8.28 -13.59
CA ALA A 201 10.27 7.12 -13.14
C ALA A 201 10.05 6.10 -14.27
N ALA A 202 9.68 6.54 -15.47
CA ALA A 202 9.54 5.67 -16.65
C ALA A 202 10.85 4.97 -17.00
N GLY A 203 11.97 5.71 -17.00
CA GLY A 203 13.30 5.15 -17.22
C GLY A 203 13.70 4.12 -16.15
N GLY A 204 13.43 4.42 -14.88
CA GLY A 204 13.68 3.49 -13.78
C GLY A 204 12.84 2.21 -13.86
N LEU A 205 11.57 2.32 -14.25
CA LEU A 205 10.69 1.17 -14.51
C LEU A 205 11.24 0.29 -15.64
N LEU A 206 11.68 0.91 -16.74
CA LEU A 206 12.22 0.19 -17.89
C LEU A 206 13.50 -0.55 -17.53
N VAL A 207 14.39 0.05 -16.74
CA VAL A 207 15.60 -0.59 -16.23
C VAL A 207 15.26 -1.76 -15.29
N ASN A 208 14.29 -1.61 -14.40
CA ASN A 208 13.87 -2.68 -13.49
C ASN A 208 13.26 -3.88 -14.25
N LEU A 209 12.45 -3.62 -15.28
CA LEU A 209 11.84 -4.66 -16.10
C LEU A 209 12.86 -5.33 -17.05
N GLY A 210 13.78 -4.56 -17.63
CA GLY A 210 14.90 -5.08 -18.43
C GLY A 210 15.89 -5.90 -17.59
N GLY A 211 16.15 -5.47 -16.34
CA GLY A 211 16.97 -6.21 -15.38
C GLY A 211 16.32 -7.51 -14.88
N ALA A 212 14.99 -7.59 -14.90
CA ALA A 212 14.26 -8.83 -14.61
C ALA A 212 14.39 -9.87 -15.75
N ALA A 213 14.49 -9.43 -17.01
CA ALA A 213 14.69 -10.33 -18.16
C ALA A 213 16.09 -10.96 -18.20
N VAL A 214 17.14 -10.21 -17.82
CA VAL A 214 18.54 -10.70 -17.86
C VAL A 214 18.86 -11.71 -16.74
N ASN A 215 18.12 -11.69 -15.62
CA ASN A 215 18.32 -12.63 -14.52
C ASN A 215 17.53 -13.96 -14.69
N GLY A 216 16.84 -14.16 -15.82
CA GLY A 216 16.06 -15.36 -16.14
C GLY A 216 16.82 -16.48 -16.86
N ASP A 217 17.97 -16.20 -17.48
CA ASP A 217 18.69 -17.15 -18.36
C ASP A 217 19.95 -17.74 -17.72
N ALA A 218 19.86 -18.09 -16.43
CA ALA A 218 20.88 -18.91 -15.77
C ALA A 218 20.22 -20.01 -14.93
N HIS A 219 19.61 -20.98 -15.61
CA HIS A 219 19.56 -22.38 -15.16
C HIS A 219 19.34 -23.34 -16.32
#